data_AF-A0A099D9F3-F1
#
_entry.id   AF-A0A099D9F3-F1
#
_cell.length_a   1.000
_cell.length_b   1.000
_cell.length_c   1.000
_cell.angle_alpha   90.00
_cell.angle_beta   90.00
_cell.angle_gamma   90.00
#
_symmetry.space_group_name_H-M   'P 1'
#
loop_
_entity.id
_entity.type
_entity.pdbx_description
1 polymer ?
#
loop_
_entity_poly.entity_id
_entity_poly.type
_entity_poly.pdbx_seq_one_letter_code
_entity_poly.pdbx_strand_id
1 'polypeptide(L)'
;MSQDGFGVDYDKLREAIKELIAARDEAGYLEQQAGVITPGELTAMDGTTERAREAFQQRMTGDEGSLRSAARDIRKILQEKIEAYNAVLNEYGLAEENASVAQRDAERRS
;
A
#
# COMPACT_ATOMS: atom_id res chain seq x y z
N MET A 1 16.23 15.18 32.25
CA MET A 1 16.05 13.88 31.59
C MET A 1 14.58 13.74 31.28
N SER A 2 14.18 14.13 30.07
CA SER A 2 12.79 14.09 29.61
C SER A 2 12.47 12.68 29.11
N GLN A 3 11.52 12.06 29.80
CA GLN A 3 10.74 10.87 29.49
C GLN A 3 11.02 10.17 28.15
N ASP A 4 11.54 8.94 28.24
CA ASP A 4 11.30 7.86 27.28
C ASP A 4 9.79 7.52 27.29
N GLY A 5 9.01 8.31 26.57
CA GLY A 5 7.67 7.94 26.13
C GLY A 5 7.77 7.59 24.65
N PHE A 6 7.23 6.43 24.25
CA PHE A 6 7.00 6.04 22.86
C PHE A 6 6.07 7.04 22.15
N GLY A 7 6.56 8.25 21.88
CA GLY A 7 5.92 9.22 21.01
C GLY A 7 6.13 8.74 19.59
N VAL A 8 5.08 8.18 18.99
CA VAL A 8 5.03 8.07 17.53
C VAL A 8 5.31 9.47 16.99
N ASP A 9 6.38 9.60 16.22
CA ASP A 9 6.69 10.84 15.52
C ASP A 9 5.64 11.02 14.43
N TYR A 10 4.59 11.78 14.75
CA TYR A 10 3.40 11.96 13.91
C TYR A 10 3.76 12.46 12.52
N ASP A 11 4.77 13.32 12.42
CA ASP A 11 5.23 13.86 11.15
C ASP A 11 5.90 12.75 10.34
N LYS A 12 6.78 11.95 10.95
CA LYS A 12 7.35 10.77 10.27
C LYS A 12 6.29 9.75 9.86
N LEU A 13 5.27 9.51 10.68
CA LEU A 13 4.20 8.58 10.35
C LEU A 13 3.34 9.08 9.18
N ARG A 14 3.05 10.39 9.14
CA ARG A 14 2.37 11.04 8.02
C ARG A 14 3.18 10.97 6.73
N GLU A 15 4.49 11.22 6.79
CA GLU A 15 5.36 11.08 5.63
C GLU A 15 5.43 9.62 5.15
N ALA A 16 5.55 8.65 6.06
CA ALA A 16 5.51 7.24 5.70
C ALA A 16 4.18 6.84 5.02
N ILE A 17 3.04 7.37 5.48
CA ILE A 17 1.73 7.15 4.83
C ILE A 17 1.74 7.72 3.40
N LYS A 18 2.30 8.91 3.17
CA LYS A 18 2.39 9.50 1.82
C LYS A 18 3.22 8.63 0.88
N GLU A 19 4.37 8.13 1.34
CA GLU A 19 5.21 7.23 0.56
C GLU A 19 4.50 5.91 0.24
N LEU A 20 3.78 5.34 1.21
CA LEU A 20 2.97 4.14 0.98
C LEU A 20 1.84 4.37 -0.01
N ILE A 21 1.18 5.53 0.03
CA ILE A 21 0.15 5.91 -0.95
C ILE A 21 0.75 5.97 -2.35
N ALA A 22 1.91 6.63 -2.51
CA ALA A 22 2.59 6.70 -3.80
C ALA A 22 2.95 5.31 -4.35
N ALA A 23 3.52 4.44 -3.51
CA ALA A 23 3.85 3.07 -3.90
C ALA A 23 2.60 2.23 -4.23
N ARG A 24 1.49 2.42 -3.50
CA ARG A 24 0.22 1.73 -3.76
C ARG A 24 -0.33 2.15 -5.12
N ASP A 25 -0.27 3.44 -5.43
CA ASP A 25 -0.79 3.99 -6.68
C ASP A 25 0.08 3.52 -7.86
N GLU A 26 1.41 3.46 -7.69
CA GLU A 26 2.32 2.86 -8.66
C GLU A 26 2.02 1.37 -8.89
N ALA A 27 1.81 0.59 -7.83
CA ALA A 27 1.40 -0.82 -7.94
C ALA A 27 0.06 -0.96 -8.68
N GLY A 28 -0.90 -0.05 -8.43
CA GLY A 28 -2.16 0.00 -9.16
C GLY A 28 -1.98 0.31 -10.64
N TYR A 29 -1.09 1.25 -10.97
CA TYR A 29 -0.74 1.56 -12.35
C TYR A 29 -0.08 0.36 -13.05
N LEU A 30 0.86 -0.32 -12.39
CA LEU A 30 1.50 -1.53 -12.92
C LEU A 30 0.49 -2.66 -13.14
N GLU A 31 -0.49 -2.86 -12.25
CA GLU A 31 -1.56 -3.84 -12.46
C GLU A 31 -2.35 -3.52 -13.74
N GLN A 32 -2.72 -2.25 -13.94
CA GLN A 32 -3.47 -1.80 -15.12
C GLN A 32 -2.65 -1.96 -16.40
N GLN A 33 -1.39 -1.53 -16.38
CA GLN A 33 -0.48 -1.69 -17.50
C GLN A 33 -0.28 -3.16 -17.85
N ALA A 34 0.03 -4.00 -16.85
CA ALA A 34 0.19 -5.44 -17.03
C ALA A 34 -1.04 -6.06 -17.68
N GLY A 35 -2.25 -5.63 -17.29
CA GLY A 35 -3.51 -6.13 -17.86
C GLY A 35 -3.69 -5.92 -19.37
N VAL A 36 -2.94 -5.01 -19.99
CA VAL A 36 -3.03 -4.74 -21.44
C VAL A 36 -1.78 -5.19 -22.22
N ILE A 37 -0.77 -5.76 -21.54
CA ILE A 37 0.43 -6.22 -22.23
C ILE A 37 0.13 -7.58 -22.89
N THR A 38 0.45 -7.68 -24.17
CA THR A 38 0.44 -8.94 -24.91
C THR A 38 1.87 -9.27 -25.34
N PRO A 39 2.29 -10.54 -25.24
CA PRO A 39 3.52 -10.97 -25.90
C PRO A 39 3.37 -10.78 -27.41
N GLY A 40 4.46 -10.36 -28.04
CA GLY A 40 4.52 -10.14 -29.49
C GLY A 40 4.19 -11.40 -30.28
N GLU A 41 3.90 -11.21 -31.56
CA GLU A 41 3.65 -12.33 -32.47
C GLU A 41 4.93 -13.15 -32.68
N LEU A 42 4.81 -14.47 -32.53
CA LEU A 42 5.86 -15.41 -32.93
C LEU A 42 5.52 -15.87 -34.35
N THR A 43 6.36 -15.46 -35.31
CA THR A 43 6.10 -15.52 -36.76
C THR A 43 6.05 -16.93 -37.37
N ALA A 44 6.20 -17.99 -36.58
CA ALA A 44 6.22 -19.36 -37.10
C ALA A 44 4.82 -20.02 -37.19
N MET A 45 3.80 -19.45 -36.54
CA MET A 45 2.40 -19.95 -36.52
C MET A 45 2.30 -21.48 -36.33
N ASP A 46 3.25 -22.06 -35.60
CA ASP A 46 3.29 -23.48 -35.28
C ASP A 46 2.88 -23.70 -33.81
N GLY A 47 2.48 -24.92 -33.47
CA GLY A 47 2.03 -25.24 -32.11
C GLY A 47 3.11 -25.09 -31.02
N THR A 48 4.40 -24.94 -31.38
CA THR A 48 5.46 -24.67 -30.41
C THR A 48 5.51 -23.18 -30.07
N THR A 49 5.46 -22.34 -31.10
CA THR A 49 5.40 -20.88 -30.94
C THR A 49 4.11 -20.40 -30.30
N GLU A 50 2.98 -21.04 -30.59
CA GLU A 50 1.72 -20.73 -29.92
C GLU A 50 1.78 -21.03 -28.42
N ARG A 51 2.24 -22.23 -28.03
CA ARG A 51 2.43 -22.59 -26.60
C ARG A 51 3.43 -21.67 -25.89
N ALA A 52 4.50 -21.26 -26.57
CA ALA A 52 5.44 -20.30 -26.01
C ALA A 52 4.75 -18.94 -25.75
N ARG A 53 3.98 -18.44 -26.72
CA ARG A 53 3.22 -17.19 -26.59
C ARG A 53 2.21 -17.26 -25.44
N GLU A 54 1.48 -18.36 -25.31
CA GLU A 54 0.54 -18.58 -24.19
C GLU A 54 1.23 -18.58 -22.83
N ALA A 55 2.38 -19.24 -22.71
CA ALA A 55 3.14 -19.27 -21.46
C ALA A 55 3.59 -17.86 -21.05
N PHE A 56 4.06 -17.03 -21.99
CA PHE A 56 4.38 -15.63 -21.72
C PHE A 56 3.12 -14.83 -21.35
N GLN A 57 2.00 -15.00 -22.06
CA GLN A 57 0.75 -14.32 -21.74
C GLN A 57 0.31 -14.64 -20.31
N GLN A 58 0.35 -15.91 -19.89
CA GLN A 58 -0.01 -16.33 -18.54
C GLN A 58 0.92 -15.69 -17.49
N ARG A 59 2.23 -15.67 -17.73
CA ARG A 59 3.19 -15.06 -16.80
C ARG A 59 3.01 -13.54 -16.68
N MET A 60 2.53 -12.88 -17.73
CA MET A 60 2.33 -11.43 -17.76
C MET A 60 1.00 -11.03 -17.12
N THR A 61 -0.10 -11.66 -17.53
CA THR A 61 -1.46 -11.16 -17.26
C THR A 61 -2.42 -12.18 -16.67
N GLY A 62 -1.97 -13.43 -16.49
CA GLY A 62 -2.76 -14.50 -15.91
C GLY A 62 -3.17 -14.22 -14.47
N ASP A 63 -3.74 -15.22 -13.82
CA ASP A 63 -4.10 -15.12 -12.41
C ASP A 63 -2.86 -15.34 -11.54
N GLU A 64 -2.80 -16.42 -10.77
CA GLU A 64 -1.77 -16.62 -9.77
C GLU A 64 -0.35 -16.66 -10.34
N GLY A 65 0.55 -15.91 -9.69
CA GLY A 65 1.96 -15.84 -10.06
C GLY A 65 2.25 -15.02 -11.31
N SER A 66 1.27 -14.31 -11.87
CA SER A 66 1.52 -13.36 -12.96
C SER A 66 2.08 -12.03 -12.43
N LEU A 67 2.68 -11.24 -13.32
CA LEU A 67 3.09 -9.87 -12.99
C LEU A 67 1.88 -9.03 -12.52
N ARG A 68 0.74 -9.18 -13.20
CA ARG A 68 -0.50 -8.50 -12.84
C ARG A 68 -0.99 -8.88 -11.44
N SER A 69 -1.00 -10.17 -11.09
CA SER A 69 -1.44 -10.60 -9.76
C SER A 69 -0.51 -10.10 -8.67
N ALA A 70 0.81 -10.17 -8.90
CA ALA A 70 1.79 -9.67 -7.94
C ALA A 70 1.61 -8.18 -7.66
N ALA A 71 1.39 -7.36 -8.69
CA ALA A 71 1.11 -5.93 -8.53
C ALA A 71 -0.18 -5.68 -7.72
N ARG A 72 -1.24 -6.46 -7.98
CA ARG A 72 -2.50 -6.42 -7.20
C ARG A 72 -2.29 -6.75 -5.73
N ASP A 73 -1.54 -7.81 -5.44
CA ASP A 73 -1.30 -8.29 -4.09
C ASP A 73 -0.47 -7.27 -3.29
N ILE A 74 0.58 -6.73 -3.90
CA ILE A 74 1.38 -5.65 -3.31
C ILE A 74 0.50 -4.43 -3.01
N ARG A 75 -0.34 -4.01 -3.96
CA ARG A 75 -1.28 -2.90 -3.75
C ARG A 75 -2.17 -3.13 -2.54
N LYS A 76 -2.71 -4.34 -2.39
CA LYS A 76 -3.57 -4.72 -1.26
C LYS A 76 -2.81 -4.63 0.06
N ILE A 77 -1.61 -5.18 0.15
CA ILE A 77 -0.77 -5.13 1.35
C ILE A 77 -0.42 -3.68 1.73
N LEU A 78 -0.11 -2.83 0.73
CA LEU A 78 0.16 -1.42 0.96
C LEU A 78 -1.08 -0.69 1.50
N GLN A 79 -2.27 -0.98 0.95
CA GLN A 79 -3.53 -0.44 1.44
C GLN A 79 -3.79 -0.83 2.91
N GLU A 80 -3.59 -2.10 3.27
CA GLU A 80 -3.75 -2.58 4.65
C GLU A 80 -2.78 -1.85 5.61
N LYS A 81 -1.53 -1.60 5.18
CA LYS A 81 -0.55 -0.84 5.98
C LYS A 81 -0.95 0.63 6.16
N ILE A 82 -1.44 1.28 5.11
CA ILE A 82 -1.95 2.65 5.17
C ILE A 82 -3.10 2.75 6.17
N GLU A 83 -4.04 1.80 6.13
CA GLU A 83 -5.17 1.73 7.06
C GLU A 83 -4.70 1.57 8.50
N ALA A 84 -3.75 0.67 8.75
CA ALA A 84 -3.17 0.48 10.08
C ALA A 84 -2.49 1.76 10.61
N TYR A 85 -1.71 2.46 9.78
CA TYR A 85 -1.04 3.70 10.19
C TYR A 85 -2.01 4.86 10.42
N ASN A 86 -3.06 4.97 9.60
CA ASN A 86 -4.13 5.94 9.84
C ASN A 86 -4.90 5.64 11.13
N ALA A 87 -5.14 4.36 11.44
CA ALA A 87 -5.78 3.98 12.71
C ALA A 87 -4.94 4.43 13.91
N VAL A 88 -3.62 4.20 13.86
CA VAL A 88 -2.68 4.69 14.88
C VAL A 88 -2.76 6.20 15.03
N LEU A 89 -2.67 6.97 13.93
CA LEU A 89 -2.80 8.45 13.99
C LEU A 89 -4.11 8.92 14.62
N ASN A 90 -5.22 8.23 14.34
CA ASN A 90 -6.53 8.58 14.88
C ASN A 90 -6.62 8.31 16.39
N GLU A 91 -6.13 7.15 16.86
CA GLU A 91 -6.10 6.81 18.30
C GLU A 91 -5.29 7.85 19.09
N TYR A 92 -4.17 8.25 18.52
CA TYR A 92 -3.28 9.26 19.06
C TYR A 92 -3.93 10.65 19.11
N GLY A 93 -4.67 11.06 18.08
CA GLY A 93 -5.44 12.32 18.10
C GLY A 93 -6.53 12.35 19.17
N LEU A 94 -7.23 11.23 19.36
CA LEU A 94 -8.23 11.09 20.43
C LEU A 94 -7.60 11.13 21.83
N ALA A 95 -6.42 10.53 22.01
CA ALA A 95 -5.71 10.56 23.28
C ALA A 95 -5.25 11.99 23.65
N GLU A 96 -4.77 12.76 22.67
CA GLU A 96 -4.37 14.16 22.86
C GLU A 96 -5.56 15.07 23.19
N GLU A 97 -6.70 14.92 22.49
CA GLU A 97 -7.93 15.65 22.82
C GLU A 97 -8.38 15.35 24.26
N ASN A 98 -8.43 14.07 24.66
CA ASN A 98 -8.86 13.69 26.00
C ASN A 98 -7.92 14.21 27.09
N ALA A 99 -6.60 14.20 26.86
CA ALA A 99 -5.63 14.77 27.78
C ALA A 99 -5.80 16.29 27.93
N SER A 100 -6.04 17.00 26.81
CA SER A 100 -6.25 18.45 26.82
C SER A 100 -7.52 18.88 27.58
N VAL A 101 -8.60 18.09 27.49
CA VAL A 101 -9.83 18.32 28.23
C VAL A 101 -9.61 18.10 29.73
N ALA A 102 -8.95 17.00 30.11
CA ALA A 102 -8.66 16.70 31.50
C ALA A 102 -7.78 17.77 32.17
N GLN A 103 -6.80 18.33 31.45
CA GLN A 103 -5.95 19.41 31.97
C GLN A 103 -6.74 20.71 32.18
N ARG A 104 -7.60 21.10 31.23
CA ARG A 104 -8.45 22.30 31.37
C ARG A 104 -9.43 22.18 32.53
N ASP A 105 -9.97 20.99 32.77
CA ASP A 105 -10.88 20.75 33.90
C ASP A 105 -10.15 20.76 35.25
N ALA A 106 -8.89 20.34 35.30
CA ALA A 106 -8.05 20.46 36.49
C ALA A 106 -7.73 21.93 36.81
N GLU A 107 -7.41 22.75 35.80
CA GLU A 107 -7.13 24.18 35.96
C GLU A 107 -8.34 24.98 36.43
N ARG A 108 -9.57 24.60 36.05
CA ARG A 108 -10.81 25.27 36.49
C ARG A 108 -11.24 24.95 37.92
N ARG A 109 -10.69 23.88 38.52
CA ARG A 109 -11.00 23.44 39.89
C ARG A 109 -9.95 23.86 40.92
N SER A 110 -8.87 24.49 40.47
CA SER A 110 -7.83 25.13 41.29
C SER A 110 -8.12 26.62 41.47
#